data_AF-A0A7Y4U490-F1
#
_entry.id   AF-A0A7Y4U490-F1
#
_cell.length_a   1.000
_cell.length_b   1.000
_cell.length_c   1.000
_cell.angle_alpha   90.00
_cell.angle_beta   90.00
_cell.angle_gamma   90.00
#
_symmetry.space_group_name_H-M   'P 1'
#
loop_
_entity.id
_entity.type
_entity.pdbx_description
1 polymer ?
#
loop_
_entity_poly.entity_id
_entity_poly.type
_entity_poly.pdbx_seq_one_letter_code
_entity_poly.pdbx_strand_id
1 'polypeptide(L)'
;MTKRDMTLAGIMVVGVLSSSLVFAQSQEKPHQETQQIDRYIAMLRTDLTAQKTSIVVSNMHLTAAETEAFWSVYRKYTKEQDKVGDAKVAVIKEYATSVNDIDDKKAKALTAKALKVEEQRLRVIKKFIGEFGKVLSAKQVARFFQLEIQMQRMVDLQVAAALPLIE
;
A
#
# COMPACT_ATOMS: atom_id res chain seq x y z
N MET A 1 48.61 61.02 17.00
CA MET A 1 48.38 60.42 15.68
C MET A 1 47.11 59.57 15.78
N THR A 2 45.95 60.16 15.42
CA THR A 2 45.13 59.85 14.22
C THR A 2 44.22 58.63 14.47
N LYS A 3 43.03 58.82 15.07
CA LYS A 3 41.67 59.04 14.49
C LYS A 3 40.89 57.73 14.25
N ARG A 4 39.62 57.76 14.72
CA ARG A 4 38.39 57.13 14.16
C ARG A 4 38.20 55.63 14.44
N ASP A 5 37.02 55.10 14.78
CA ASP A 5 35.63 55.50 14.49
C ASP A 5 34.65 55.20 15.65
N MET A 6 33.49 55.84 15.51
CA MET A 6 32.42 56.08 16.47
C MET A 6 31.16 55.28 16.05
N THR A 7 30.22 55.08 16.99
CA THR A 7 28.81 54.61 16.85
C THR A 7 28.60 53.08 16.80
N LEU A 8 27.55 52.48 17.38
CA LEU A 8 26.18 52.97 17.60
C LEU A 8 25.48 52.20 18.76
N ALA A 9 24.51 52.90 19.35
CA ALA A 9 23.65 52.62 20.49
C ALA A 9 22.99 51.23 20.59
N GLY A 10 22.89 50.73 21.83
CA GLY A 10 21.90 49.75 22.26
C GLY A 10 21.10 50.30 23.44
N ILE A 11 19.90 50.81 23.17
CA ILE A 11 18.95 51.31 24.17
C ILE A 11 18.33 50.11 24.91
N MET A 12 18.51 50.11 26.22
CA MET A 12 17.84 49.25 27.19
C MET A 12 16.45 49.83 27.49
N VAL A 13 15.38 49.09 27.22
CA VAL A 13 14.06 49.32 27.85
C VAL A 13 13.54 48.00 28.40
N VAL A 14 13.53 47.92 29.71
CA VAL A 14 12.84 46.92 30.53
C VAL A 14 11.43 47.46 30.82
N GLY A 15 10.40 46.63 30.61
CA GLY A 15 9.03 46.87 31.07
C GLY A 15 8.30 45.53 31.23
N VAL A 16 7.81 45.24 32.44
CA VAL A 16 7.38 43.93 32.96
C VAL A 16 5.84 43.80 32.99
N LEU A 17 5.35 42.55 33.05
CA LEU A 17 4.03 42.04 33.51
C LEU A 17 2.96 41.88 32.40
N SER A 18 2.50 40.68 32.03
CA SER A 18 1.59 39.85 32.84
C SER A 18 1.46 38.42 32.27
N SER A 19 1.31 37.45 33.16
CA SER A 19 1.10 36.02 32.92
C SER A 19 -0.25 35.69 32.25
N SER A 20 -0.28 34.77 31.28
CA SER A 20 -1.22 33.63 31.20
C SER A 20 -0.98 32.77 29.95
N LEU A 21 -0.87 31.47 30.19
CA LEU A 21 -0.79 30.36 29.25
C LEU A 21 -2.02 30.30 28.33
N VAL A 22 -1.83 30.07 27.03
CA VAL A 22 -2.64 29.08 26.29
C VAL A 22 -1.76 28.46 25.19
N PHE A 23 -1.45 27.18 25.37
CA PHE A 23 -1.02 26.27 24.31
C PHE A 23 -2.11 26.24 23.23
N ALA A 24 -1.86 26.82 22.06
CA ALA A 24 -2.77 26.65 20.92
C ALA A 24 -2.02 26.81 19.60
N GLN A 25 -1.22 25.80 19.24
CA GLN A 25 -1.18 25.26 17.88
C GLN A 25 -0.26 24.04 17.83
N SER A 26 -0.80 22.91 18.21
CA SER A 26 -0.33 21.63 17.71
C SER A 26 -1.56 20.80 17.47
N GLN A 27 -2.00 20.72 16.21
CA GLN A 27 -2.61 19.55 15.58
C GLN A 27 -3.29 19.93 14.25
N GLU A 28 -2.50 20.07 13.18
CA GLU A 28 -2.94 19.79 11.80
C GLU A 28 -1.72 19.29 10.99
N LYS A 29 -1.32 18.03 11.23
CA LYS A 29 -0.35 17.28 10.39
C LYS A 29 -0.80 15.87 9.90
N PRO A 30 -1.95 15.27 10.28
CA PRO A 30 -2.30 13.91 9.79
C PRO A 30 -2.55 13.80 8.28
N HIS A 31 -3.14 14.83 7.67
CA HIS A 31 -3.61 14.73 6.27
C HIS A 31 -2.47 14.76 5.25
N GLN A 32 -1.41 15.53 5.48
CA GLN A 32 -0.28 15.61 4.54
C GLN A 32 0.56 14.32 4.55
N GLU A 33 0.75 13.70 5.72
CA GLU A 33 1.51 12.45 5.86
C GLU A 33 0.74 11.27 5.24
N THR A 34 -0.57 11.17 5.51
CA THR A 34 -1.44 10.13 4.91
C THR A 34 -1.44 10.20 3.38
N GLN A 35 -1.53 11.40 2.80
CA GLN A 35 -1.48 11.61 1.35
C GLN A 35 -0.11 11.25 0.72
N GLN A 36 0.98 11.40 1.47
CA GLN A 36 2.30 10.97 1.01
C GLN A 36 2.40 9.44 0.97
N ILE A 37 1.92 8.77 2.02
CA ILE A 37 1.86 7.30 2.09
C ILE A 37 0.98 6.73 0.96
N ASP A 38 -0.17 7.34 0.69
CA ASP A 38 -1.06 6.91 -0.40
C ASP A 38 -0.41 6.98 -1.77
N ARG A 39 0.31 8.08 -2.05
CA ARG A 39 1.06 8.25 -3.29
C ARG A 39 2.18 7.22 -3.41
N TYR A 40 2.89 6.94 -2.32
CA TYR A 40 3.94 5.93 -2.29
C TYR A 40 3.39 4.52 -2.57
N ILE A 41 2.26 4.16 -1.94
CA ILE A 41 1.57 2.88 -2.21
C ILE A 41 1.14 2.78 -3.68
N ALA A 42 0.62 3.85 -4.26
CA ALA A 42 0.23 3.88 -5.68
C ALA A 42 1.42 3.66 -6.62
N MET A 43 2.59 4.26 -6.31
CA MET A 43 3.83 4.05 -7.05
C MET A 43 4.27 2.59 -6.96
N LEU A 44 4.35 2.02 -5.75
CA LEU A 44 4.72 0.61 -5.55
C LEU A 44 3.79 -0.35 -6.31
N ARG A 45 2.49 -0.08 -6.32
CA ARG A 45 1.53 -0.89 -7.08
C ARG A 45 1.77 -0.82 -8.58
N THR A 46 2.11 0.37 -9.09
CA THR A 46 2.45 0.56 -10.50
C THR A 46 3.67 -0.27 -10.88
N ASP A 47 4.73 -0.20 -10.08
CA ASP A 47 5.96 -0.95 -10.30
C ASP A 47 5.73 -2.46 -10.23
N LEU A 48 5.00 -2.93 -9.20
CA LEU A 48 4.61 -4.33 -9.07
C LEU A 48 3.78 -4.81 -10.26
N THR A 49 2.85 -3.99 -10.74
CA THR A 49 2.00 -4.34 -11.90
C THR A 49 2.84 -4.47 -13.16
N ALA A 50 3.80 -3.57 -13.38
CA ALA A 50 4.72 -3.65 -14.51
C ALA A 50 5.59 -4.92 -14.44
N GLN A 51 6.16 -5.23 -13.26
CA GLN A 51 6.95 -6.44 -13.05
C GLN A 51 6.14 -7.72 -13.28
N LYS A 52 4.93 -7.81 -12.71
CA LYS A 52 4.01 -8.95 -12.94
C LYS A 52 3.71 -9.13 -14.42
N THR A 53 3.41 -8.03 -15.11
CA THR A 53 3.12 -8.03 -16.55
C THR A 53 4.31 -8.55 -17.35
N SER A 54 5.52 -8.11 -17.03
CA SER A 54 6.75 -8.60 -17.66
C SER A 54 6.95 -10.11 -17.47
N ILE A 55 6.79 -10.61 -16.23
CA ILE A 55 6.88 -12.04 -15.92
C ILE A 55 5.84 -12.85 -16.72
N VAL A 56 4.60 -12.36 -16.80
CA VAL A 56 3.54 -13.00 -17.57
C VAL A 56 3.89 -13.06 -19.07
N VAL A 57 4.35 -11.95 -19.66
CA VAL A 57 4.79 -11.88 -21.06
C VAL A 57 5.89 -12.92 -21.33
N SER A 58 6.92 -12.97 -20.49
CA SER A 58 8.08 -13.82 -20.71
C SER A 58 7.80 -15.32 -20.55
N ASN A 59 6.79 -15.70 -19.75
CA ASN A 59 6.60 -17.10 -19.35
C ASN A 59 5.33 -17.74 -19.94
N MET A 60 4.33 -16.97 -20.37
CA MET A 60 3.09 -17.58 -20.86
C MET A 60 3.24 -18.27 -22.21
N HIS A 61 4.14 -17.76 -23.07
CA HIS A 61 4.39 -18.28 -24.42
C HIS A 61 3.09 -18.43 -25.25
N LEU A 62 2.31 -17.36 -25.29
CA LEU A 62 1.04 -17.33 -26.02
C LEU A 62 1.26 -17.22 -27.53
N THR A 63 0.38 -17.84 -28.30
CA THR A 63 0.31 -17.60 -29.75
C THR A 63 -0.25 -16.22 -30.05
N ALA A 64 -0.08 -15.75 -31.28
CA ALA A 64 -0.67 -14.48 -31.73
C ALA A 64 -2.20 -14.47 -31.57
N ALA A 65 -2.87 -15.60 -31.85
CA ALA A 65 -4.32 -15.73 -31.73
C ALA A 65 -4.81 -15.70 -30.27
N GLU A 66 -4.05 -16.25 -29.32
CA GLU A 66 -4.42 -16.27 -27.90
C GLU A 66 -4.13 -14.94 -27.20
N THR A 67 -3.15 -14.19 -27.70
CA THR A 67 -2.61 -13.00 -27.03
C THR A 67 -3.69 -11.96 -26.72
N GLU A 68 -4.50 -11.56 -27.71
CA GLU A 68 -5.54 -10.55 -27.51
C GLU A 68 -6.60 -11.00 -26.49
N ALA A 69 -7.08 -12.25 -26.63
CA ALA A 69 -8.07 -12.84 -25.76
C ALA A 69 -7.56 -12.95 -24.30
N PHE A 70 -6.32 -13.39 -24.13
CA PHE A 70 -5.67 -13.45 -22.83
C PHE A 70 -5.58 -12.08 -22.17
N TRP A 71 -5.05 -11.06 -22.86
CA TRP A 71 -4.88 -9.73 -22.28
C TRP A 71 -6.21 -9.06 -21.95
N SER A 72 -7.27 -9.37 -22.70
CA SER A 72 -8.64 -8.93 -22.37
C SER A 72 -9.11 -9.48 -21.02
N VAL A 73 -8.88 -10.77 -20.76
CA VAL A 73 -9.20 -11.39 -19.46
C VAL A 73 -8.27 -10.88 -18.35
N TYR A 74 -6.97 -10.76 -18.65
CA TYR A 74 -5.96 -10.30 -17.67
C TYR A 74 -6.23 -8.89 -17.16
N ARG A 75 -6.64 -7.94 -18.02
CA ARG A 75 -7.01 -6.59 -17.56
C ARG A 75 -8.22 -6.57 -16.61
N LYS A 76 -9.18 -7.48 -16.81
CA LYS A 76 -10.32 -7.64 -15.89
C LYS A 76 -9.86 -8.25 -14.57
N TYR A 77 -8.95 -9.23 -14.64
CA TYR A 77 -8.33 -9.86 -13.48
C TYR A 77 -7.58 -8.85 -12.62
N THR A 78 -6.70 -8.04 -13.21
CA THR A 78 -5.91 -7.04 -12.46
C THR A 78 -6.81 -6.03 -11.78
N LYS A 79 -7.87 -5.55 -12.47
CA LYS A 79 -8.84 -4.62 -11.87
C LYS A 79 -9.56 -5.19 -10.64
N GLU A 80 -9.83 -6.50 -10.61
CA GLU A 80 -10.43 -7.14 -9.42
C GLU A 80 -9.39 -7.44 -8.34
N GLN A 81 -8.15 -7.74 -8.72
CA GLN A 81 -7.02 -7.84 -7.78
C GLN A 81 -6.72 -6.50 -7.10
N ASP A 82 -6.83 -5.37 -7.82
CA ASP A 82 -6.62 -4.04 -7.24
C ASP A 82 -7.56 -3.79 -6.06
N LYS A 83 -8.82 -4.21 -6.17
CA LYS A 83 -9.80 -4.12 -5.08
C LYS A 83 -9.42 -4.97 -3.87
N VAL A 84 -8.86 -6.16 -4.10
CA VAL A 84 -8.32 -7.01 -3.02
C VAL A 84 -7.12 -6.32 -2.37
N GLY A 85 -6.24 -5.73 -3.18
CA GLY A 85 -5.10 -4.94 -2.70
C GLY A 85 -5.50 -3.71 -1.90
N ASP A 86 -6.58 -3.02 -2.28
CA ASP A 86 -7.16 -1.90 -1.53
C ASP A 86 -7.67 -2.35 -0.16
N ALA A 87 -8.43 -3.45 -0.12
CA ALA A 87 -8.91 -4.02 1.12
C ALA A 87 -7.74 -4.45 2.02
N LYS A 88 -6.71 -5.10 1.47
CA LYS A 88 -5.49 -5.50 2.20
C LYS A 88 -4.78 -4.28 2.79
N VAL A 89 -4.54 -3.25 2.00
CA VAL A 89 -3.89 -2.01 2.45
C VAL A 89 -4.69 -1.33 3.56
N ALA A 90 -6.03 -1.30 3.46
CA ALA A 90 -6.88 -0.72 4.50
C ALA A 90 -6.72 -1.45 5.85
N VAL A 91 -6.72 -2.79 5.83
CA VAL A 91 -6.52 -3.60 7.05
C VAL A 91 -5.12 -3.37 7.65
N ILE A 92 -4.09 -3.32 6.80
CA ILE A 92 -2.71 -3.07 7.25
C ILE A 92 -2.58 -1.69 7.90
N LYS A 93 -3.18 -0.65 7.32
CA LYS A 93 -3.17 0.70 7.90
C LYS A 93 -3.90 0.76 9.24
N GLU A 94 -5.03 0.08 9.34
CA GLU A 94 -5.77 -0.01 10.61
C GLU A 94 -4.95 -0.72 11.68
N TYR A 95 -4.26 -1.80 11.31
CA TYR A 95 -3.34 -2.50 12.21
C TYR A 95 -2.17 -1.60 12.64
N ALA A 96 -1.48 -0.98 11.69
CA ALA A 96 -0.30 -0.15 11.96
C ALA A 96 -0.60 1.08 12.84
N THR A 97 -1.78 1.69 12.68
CA THR A 97 -2.18 2.84 13.51
C THR A 97 -2.63 2.45 14.92
N SER A 98 -2.87 1.17 15.17
CA SER A 98 -3.38 0.68 16.44
C SER A 98 -2.49 -0.31 17.16
N VAL A 99 -1.31 -0.61 16.62
CA VAL A 99 -0.45 -1.71 17.07
C VAL A 99 -0.14 -1.72 18.58
N ASN A 100 -0.07 -0.55 19.22
CA ASN A 100 0.21 -0.41 20.65
C ASN A 100 -1.03 -0.45 21.56
N ASP A 101 -2.24 -0.55 20.97
CA ASP A 101 -3.53 -0.47 21.66
C ASP A 101 -4.57 -1.35 20.93
N ILE A 102 -4.33 -2.66 20.97
CA ILE A 102 -5.22 -3.69 20.43
C ILE A 102 -5.80 -4.50 21.57
N ASP A 103 -7.06 -4.25 21.91
CA ASP A 103 -7.84 -5.13 22.78
C ASP A 103 -8.38 -6.36 22.02
N ASP A 104 -8.92 -7.33 22.75
CA ASP A 104 -9.49 -8.56 22.19
C ASP A 104 -10.56 -8.29 21.12
N LYS A 105 -11.36 -7.24 21.31
CA LYS A 105 -12.44 -6.88 20.38
C LYS A 105 -11.85 -6.42 19.05
N LYS A 106 -10.81 -5.60 19.08
CA LYS A 106 -10.11 -5.08 17.91
C LYS A 106 -9.27 -6.15 17.24
N ALA A 107 -8.59 -7.00 18.00
CA ALA A 107 -7.90 -8.18 17.48
C ALA A 107 -8.89 -9.05 16.68
N LYS A 108 -10.03 -9.41 17.26
CA LYS A 108 -11.09 -10.19 16.59
C LYS A 108 -11.57 -9.51 15.30
N ALA A 109 -11.76 -8.19 15.32
CA ALA A 109 -12.20 -7.45 14.14
C ALA A 109 -11.14 -7.44 13.03
N LEU A 110 -9.87 -7.20 13.37
CA LEU A 110 -8.74 -7.22 12.42
C LEU A 110 -8.55 -8.61 11.82
N THR A 111 -8.61 -9.66 12.63
CA THR A 111 -8.57 -11.06 12.14
C THR A 111 -9.70 -11.32 11.15
N ALA A 112 -10.94 -10.93 11.46
CA ALA A 112 -12.06 -11.13 10.56
C ALA A 112 -11.90 -10.36 9.23
N LYS A 113 -11.38 -9.12 9.28
CA LYS A 113 -11.10 -8.32 8.08
C LYS A 113 -9.98 -8.94 7.24
N ALA A 114 -8.90 -9.40 7.86
CA ALA A 114 -7.80 -10.08 7.18
C ALA A 114 -8.30 -11.36 6.48
N LEU A 115 -9.09 -12.20 7.18
CA LEU A 115 -9.69 -13.39 6.57
C LEU A 115 -10.60 -13.05 5.39
N LYS A 116 -11.39 -11.98 5.50
CA LYS A 116 -12.25 -11.52 4.39
C LYS A 116 -11.44 -11.12 3.15
N VAL A 117 -10.26 -10.51 3.33
CA VAL A 117 -9.33 -10.20 2.22
C VAL A 117 -8.87 -11.50 1.55
N GLU A 118 -8.49 -12.51 2.33
CA GLU A 118 -8.06 -13.80 1.81
C GLU A 118 -9.16 -14.53 1.03
N GLU A 119 -10.39 -14.51 1.56
CA GLU A 119 -11.53 -15.05 0.83
C GLU A 119 -11.81 -14.29 -0.47
N GLN A 120 -11.73 -12.96 -0.46
CA GLN A 120 -11.90 -12.14 -1.67
C GLN A 120 -10.85 -12.51 -2.71
N ARG A 121 -9.59 -12.62 -2.29
CA ARG A 121 -8.48 -13.05 -3.15
C ARG A 121 -8.78 -14.40 -3.80
N LEU A 122 -9.14 -15.41 -3.00
CA LEU A 122 -9.43 -16.75 -3.50
C LEU A 122 -10.63 -16.76 -4.46
N ARG A 123 -11.68 -15.97 -4.18
CA ARG A 123 -12.84 -15.83 -5.07
C ARG A 123 -12.45 -15.24 -6.43
N VAL A 124 -11.65 -14.17 -6.44
CA VAL A 124 -11.16 -13.57 -7.69
C VAL A 124 -10.33 -14.57 -8.47
N ILE A 125 -9.38 -15.26 -7.82
CA ILE A 125 -8.55 -16.28 -8.49
C ILE A 125 -9.43 -17.36 -9.11
N LYS A 126 -10.35 -17.97 -8.35
CA LYS A 126 -11.24 -19.03 -8.86
C LYS A 126 -12.06 -18.57 -10.07
N LYS A 127 -12.63 -17.37 -10.00
CA LYS A 127 -13.38 -16.76 -11.10
C LYS A 127 -12.52 -16.67 -12.36
N PHE A 128 -11.32 -16.11 -12.24
CA PHE A 128 -10.48 -15.86 -13.41
C PHE A 128 -9.79 -17.11 -13.95
N ILE A 129 -9.54 -18.15 -13.15
CA ILE A 129 -9.18 -19.47 -13.67
C ILE A 129 -10.26 -19.99 -14.62
N GLY A 130 -11.54 -19.82 -14.28
CA GLY A 130 -12.66 -20.12 -15.16
C GLY A 130 -12.68 -19.26 -16.43
N GLU A 131 -12.46 -17.94 -16.32
CA GLU A 131 -12.43 -17.05 -17.49
C GLU A 131 -11.24 -17.31 -18.42
N PHE A 132 -10.05 -17.57 -17.88
CA PHE A 132 -8.88 -17.95 -18.69
C PHE A 132 -9.08 -19.29 -19.38
N GLY A 133 -9.76 -20.25 -18.75
CA GLY A 133 -10.10 -21.54 -19.36
C GLY A 133 -11.01 -21.45 -20.59
N LYS A 134 -11.68 -20.33 -20.82
CA LYS A 134 -12.47 -20.10 -22.04
C LYS A 134 -11.62 -19.70 -23.25
N VAL A 135 -10.39 -19.23 -23.01
CA VAL A 135 -9.52 -18.64 -24.04
C VAL A 135 -8.15 -19.29 -24.12
N LEU A 136 -7.83 -20.21 -23.21
CA LEU A 136 -6.56 -20.92 -23.12
C LEU A 136 -6.78 -22.41 -22.87
N SER A 137 -5.79 -23.23 -23.22
CA SER A 137 -5.74 -24.63 -22.79
C SER A 137 -5.58 -24.76 -21.28
N ALA A 138 -6.02 -25.89 -20.71
CA ALA A 138 -5.85 -26.17 -19.28
C ALA A 138 -4.39 -26.08 -18.81
N LYS A 139 -3.42 -26.45 -19.66
CA LYS A 139 -1.98 -26.35 -19.36
C LYS A 139 -1.52 -24.91 -19.24
N GLN A 140 -1.98 -24.02 -20.11
CA GLN A 140 -1.65 -22.59 -20.05
C GLN A 140 -2.32 -21.93 -18.84
N VAL A 141 -3.57 -22.30 -18.52
CA VAL A 141 -4.24 -21.81 -17.30
C VAL A 141 -3.48 -22.23 -16.04
N ALA A 142 -3.05 -23.49 -15.96
CA ALA A 142 -2.24 -23.98 -14.84
C ALA A 142 -0.89 -23.22 -14.73
N ARG A 143 -0.24 -22.93 -15.86
CA ARG A 143 0.98 -22.12 -15.90
C ARG A 143 0.74 -20.70 -15.37
N PHE A 144 -0.31 -20.03 -15.86
CA PHE A 144 -0.67 -18.70 -15.36
C PHE A 144 -0.90 -18.71 -13.85
N PHE A 145 -1.66 -19.70 -13.36
CA PHE A 145 -1.93 -19.87 -11.94
C PHE A 145 -0.64 -20.04 -11.11
N GLN A 146 0.28 -20.88 -11.58
CA GLN A 146 1.57 -21.08 -10.90
C GLN A 146 2.36 -19.76 -10.77
N LEU A 147 2.46 -18.99 -11.86
CA LEU A 147 3.14 -17.69 -11.87
C LEU A 147 2.46 -16.71 -10.90
N GLU A 148 1.14 -16.57 -10.98
CA GLU A 148 0.40 -15.63 -10.15
C GLU A 148 0.53 -15.95 -8.66
N ILE A 149 0.40 -17.21 -8.29
CA ILE A 149 0.51 -17.64 -6.90
C ILE A 149 1.94 -17.46 -6.37
N GLN A 150 2.98 -17.69 -7.19
CA GLN A 150 4.36 -17.41 -6.81
C GLN A 150 4.58 -15.92 -6.54
N MET A 151 4.12 -15.05 -7.43
CA MET A 151 4.23 -13.60 -7.27
C MET A 151 3.46 -13.09 -6.05
N GLN A 152 2.25 -13.59 -5.81
CA GLN A 152 1.46 -13.23 -4.64
C GLN A 152 2.14 -13.62 -3.33
N ARG A 153 2.69 -14.85 -3.23
CA ARG A 153 3.40 -15.29 -2.03
C ARG A 153 4.62 -14.44 -1.71
N MET A 154 5.34 -13.98 -2.74
CA MET A 154 6.48 -13.08 -2.54
C MET A 154 6.04 -11.76 -1.91
N VAL A 155 4.97 -11.15 -2.44
CA VAL A 155 4.40 -9.92 -1.87
C VAL A 155 3.86 -10.15 -0.46
N ASP A 156 3.19 -11.27 -0.21
CA ASP A 156 2.67 -11.62 1.11
C ASP A 156 3.78 -11.74 2.14
N LEU A 157 4.89 -12.40 1.79
CA LEU A 157 6.05 -12.56 2.67
C LEU A 157 6.70 -11.21 2.99
N GLN A 158 6.86 -10.33 1.99
CA GLN A 158 7.40 -8.99 2.21
C GLN A 158 6.53 -8.17 3.15
N VAL A 159 5.20 -8.24 2.98
CA VAL A 159 4.26 -7.57 3.89
C VAL A 159 4.35 -8.15 5.29
N ALA A 160 4.30 -9.48 5.43
CA ALA A 160 4.36 -10.15 6.73
C ALA A 160 5.65 -9.81 7.50
N ALA A 161 6.79 -9.74 6.81
CA ALA A 161 8.07 -9.37 7.41
C ALA A 161 8.13 -7.91 7.92
N ALA A 162 7.28 -7.03 7.40
CA ALA A 162 7.23 -5.62 7.79
C ALA A 162 6.23 -5.34 8.93
N LEU A 163 5.39 -6.32 9.29
CA LEU A 163 4.37 -6.15 10.32
C LEU A 163 4.80 -6.84 11.62
N PRO A 164 4.80 -6.16 12.77
CA PRO A 164 5.01 -6.81 14.05
C PRO A 164 3.86 -7.79 14.35
N LEU A 165 4.07 -8.65 15.35
CA LEU A 165 3.00 -9.47 15.92
C LEU A 165 2.29 -8.69 17.03
N ILE A 166 1.04 -9.04 17.32
CA ILE A 166 0.32 -8.56 18.51
C ILE A 166 0.96 -9.23 19.73
N GLU A 167 1.21 -8.47 20.79
CA GLU A 167 1.71 -8.94 22.09
C GLU A 167 0.57 -9.31 23.06
#